data_AF-A0A7C9AQR8-F1
#
_entry.id   AF-A0A7C9AQR8-F1
#
_cell.length_a   1.000
_cell.length_b   1.000
_cell.length_c   1.000
_cell.angle_alpha   90.00
_cell.angle_beta   90.00
_cell.angle_gamma   90.00
#
_symmetry.space_group_name_H-M   'P 1'
#
loop_
_entity.id
_entity.type
_entity.pdbx_description
1 polymer ?
#
loop_
_entity_poly.entity_id
_entity_poly.type
_entity_poly.pdbx_seq_one_letter_code
_entity_poly.pdbx_strand_id
1 'polypeptide(L)'
;DLNTIEAGWQVSPEIYGDSYPRFFTYWTSDAYQATGCYNLLCSGFVQTNNRIAIGAAISPTSSYSGGQFDISLLIWKDPKHGNWWLEFGSGILVGYWPSFLFTHLQDHASMVQFGGEIVNS
;
A
#
# COMPACT_ATOMS: atom_id res chain seq x y z
N ASP A 1 7.14 16.54 11.21
CA ASP A 1 6.20 15.44 11.07
C ASP A 1 5.96 15.22 9.58
N LEU A 2 5.93 13.97 9.13
CA LEU A 2 5.70 13.56 7.74
C LEU A 2 4.73 12.38 7.80
N ASN A 3 3.67 12.44 6.99
CA ASN A 3 2.71 11.36 6.88
C ASN A 3 2.82 10.76 5.48
N THR A 4 2.85 9.43 5.39
CA THR A 4 2.88 8.74 4.10
C THR A 4 1.85 7.61 4.08
N ILE A 5 1.31 7.38 2.89
CA ILE A 5 0.53 6.19 2.53
C ILE A 5 1.17 5.67 1.25
N GLU A 6 1.52 4.40 1.26
CA GLU A 6 2.22 3.73 0.18
C GLU A 6 1.49 2.44 -0.15
N ALA A 7 1.35 2.16 -1.44
CA ALA A 7 0.83 0.90 -1.94
C ALA A 7 1.52 0.54 -3.25
N GLY A 8 1.78 -0.75 -3.43
CA GLY A 8 2.49 -1.23 -4.60
C GLY A 8 2.75 -2.72 -4.50
N TRP A 9 3.78 -3.17 -5.18
CA TRP A 9 4.31 -4.51 -5.01
C TRP A 9 5.78 -4.46 -4.59
N GLN A 10 6.21 -5.43 -3.80
CA GLN A 10 7.60 -5.55 -3.36
C GLN A 10 8.02 -7.01 -3.28
N VAL A 11 9.32 -7.26 -3.29
CA VAL A 11 9.92 -8.56 -2.94
C VAL A 11 10.75 -8.35 -1.68
N SER A 12 10.34 -8.95 -0.57
CA SER A 12 11.04 -8.85 0.71
C SER A 12 11.06 -10.20 1.43
N PRO A 13 12.13 -11.01 1.23
CA PRO A 13 12.25 -12.31 1.90
C PRO A 13 12.24 -12.21 3.42
N GLU A 14 12.70 -11.09 3.98
CA GLU A 14 12.68 -10.85 5.43
C GLU A 14 11.25 -10.73 5.99
N ILE A 15 10.34 -10.09 5.25
CA ILE A 15 8.96 -9.89 5.67
C ILE A 15 8.10 -11.12 5.35
N TYR A 16 8.28 -11.74 4.17
CA TYR A 16 7.36 -12.76 3.64
C TYR A 16 7.90 -14.19 3.73
N GLY A 17 9.19 -14.39 3.96
CA GLY A 17 9.82 -15.71 4.02
C GLY A 17 10.03 -16.39 2.67
N ASP A 18 9.75 -15.69 1.55
CA ASP A 18 9.97 -16.16 0.19
C ASP A 18 10.35 -15.03 -0.78
N SER A 19 10.59 -15.39 -2.04
CA SER A 19 11.01 -14.48 -3.10
C SER A 19 9.89 -14.09 -4.07
N TYR A 20 8.61 -14.34 -3.71
CA TYR A 20 7.50 -13.94 -4.58
C TYR A 20 7.25 -12.43 -4.48
N PRO A 21 6.85 -11.77 -5.58
CA PRO A 21 6.35 -10.40 -5.52
C PRO A 21 5.02 -10.37 -4.76
N ARG A 22 4.90 -9.44 -3.83
CA ARG A 22 3.80 -9.35 -2.87
C ARG A 22 3.11 -8.01 -3.00
N PHE A 23 1.78 -8.02 -3.07
CA PHE A 23 1.01 -6.78 -2.94
C PHE A 23 1.20 -6.25 -1.53
N PHE A 24 1.65 -5.00 -1.40
CA PHE A 24 1.93 -4.43 -0.09
C PHE A 24 1.33 -3.05 0.07
N THR A 25 1.20 -2.69 1.34
CA THR A 25 0.94 -1.34 1.77
C THR A 25 1.90 -0.95 2.88
N TYR A 26 2.20 0.33 3.01
CA TYR A 26 2.84 0.92 4.17
C TYR A 26 2.16 2.25 4.49
N TRP A 27 2.19 2.65 5.76
CA TRP A 27 1.79 3.99 6.16
C TRP A 27 2.65 4.42 7.35
N THR A 28 2.86 5.71 7.53
CA THR A 28 3.41 6.29 8.77
C THR A 28 2.77 7.65 9.02
N SER A 29 2.69 8.04 10.29
CA SER A 29 2.22 9.36 10.71
C SER A 29 3.30 10.18 11.41
N ASP A 30 4.55 9.73 11.44
CA ASP A 30 5.62 10.37 12.20
C ASP A 30 7.00 10.27 11.52
N ALA A 31 7.05 10.31 10.19
CA ALA A 31 8.28 10.23 9.41
C ALA A 31 9.10 8.95 9.68
N TYR A 32 8.42 7.80 9.73
CA TYR A 32 9.04 6.47 9.88
C TYR A 32 9.78 6.29 11.21
N GLN A 33 9.44 7.05 12.25
CA GLN A 33 10.14 7.01 13.54
C GLN A 33 9.61 5.89 14.44
N ALA A 34 8.31 5.88 14.73
CA ALA A 34 7.69 4.92 15.64
C ALA A 34 6.30 4.45 15.20
N THR A 35 5.58 5.23 14.37
CA THR A 35 4.25 4.88 13.87
C THR A 35 4.31 4.27 12.48
N GLY A 36 3.33 3.40 12.21
CA GLY A 36 3.21 2.78 10.92
C GLY A 36 3.84 1.40 10.84
N CYS A 37 3.41 0.63 9.85
CA CYS A 37 3.98 -0.69 9.58
C CYS A 37 3.59 -1.16 8.18
N TYR A 38 4.25 -2.21 7.74
CA TYR A 38 3.85 -2.95 6.55
C TYR A 38 2.52 -3.67 6.77
N ASN A 39 1.69 -3.65 5.73
CA ASN A 39 0.53 -4.50 5.58
C ASN A 39 -0.44 -4.40 6.79
N LEU A 40 -0.80 -5.56 7.34
CA LEU A 40 -1.65 -5.70 8.52
C LEU A 40 -0.85 -6.05 9.78
N LEU A 41 0.47 -5.79 9.80
CA LEU A 41 1.34 -6.14 10.94
C LEU A 41 1.05 -5.28 12.20
N CYS A 42 0.31 -4.19 12.04
CA CYS A 42 -0.19 -3.33 13.08
C CYS A 42 -1.56 -2.77 12.67
N SER A 43 -2.29 -2.21 13.64
CA SER A 43 -3.53 -1.50 13.37
C SER A 43 -3.26 -0.24 12.54
N GLY A 44 -4.04 -0.01 11.50
CA GLY A 44 -4.00 1.24 10.74
C GLY A 44 -4.69 1.15 9.37
N PHE A 45 -4.60 0.00 8.73
CA PHE A 45 -5.40 -0.31 7.55
C PHE A 45 -6.60 -1.19 7.92
N VAL A 46 -7.79 -0.81 7.49
CA VAL A 46 -9.02 -1.59 7.67
C VAL A 46 -9.36 -2.25 6.34
N GLN A 47 -9.04 -3.54 6.22
CA GLN A 47 -9.44 -4.32 5.05
C GLN A 47 -10.94 -4.60 5.10
N THR A 48 -11.64 -4.30 4.01
CA THR A 48 -13.12 -4.42 3.91
C THR A 48 -13.55 -5.52 2.94
N ASN A 49 -12.61 -6.00 2.13
CA ASN A 49 -12.87 -6.94 1.06
C ASN A 49 -11.99 -8.19 1.21
N ASN A 50 -12.57 -9.36 0.96
CA ASN A 50 -11.88 -10.66 1.06
C ASN A 50 -11.43 -11.24 -0.29
N ARG A 51 -11.64 -10.52 -1.41
CA ARG A 51 -11.19 -10.93 -2.75
C ARG A 51 -9.70 -10.70 -2.96
N ILE A 52 -9.17 -9.62 -2.38
CA ILE A 52 -7.76 -9.23 -2.47
C ILE A 52 -7.20 -9.17 -1.05
N ALA A 53 -6.15 -9.91 -0.77
CA ALA A 53 -5.47 -9.88 0.52
C ALA A 53 -4.19 -9.05 0.44
N ILE A 54 -3.99 -8.14 1.41
CA ILE A 54 -2.72 -7.45 1.57
C ILE A 54 -1.64 -8.48 1.95
N GLY A 55 -0.48 -8.43 1.32
CA GLY A 55 0.59 -9.44 1.46
C GLY A 55 0.40 -10.69 0.60
N ALA A 56 -0.65 -10.76 -0.23
CA ALA A 56 -0.81 -11.87 -1.18
C ALA A 56 0.29 -11.86 -2.23
N ALA A 57 0.74 -13.05 -2.65
CA ALA A 57 1.60 -13.21 -3.80
C ALA A 57 0.86 -12.77 -5.06
N ILE A 58 1.54 -12.00 -5.91
CA ILE A 58 0.99 -11.54 -7.19
C ILE A 58 1.25 -12.61 -8.24
N SER A 59 0.20 -12.92 -9.00
CA SER A 59 0.25 -13.85 -10.12
C SER A 59 -0.75 -13.43 -11.19
N PRO A 60 -0.43 -13.57 -12.49
CA PRO A 60 0.86 -14.01 -13.04
C PRO A 60 1.99 -12.95 -12.88
N THR A 61 3.25 -13.36 -13.05
CA THR A 61 4.42 -12.48 -12.99
C THR A 61 5.06 -12.28 -14.36
N SER A 62 5.65 -11.09 -14.55
CA SER A 62 6.35 -10.74 -15.79
C SER A 62 7.64 -11.55 -15.97
N SER A 63 7.99 -11.85 -17.22
CA SER A 63 9.24 -12.56 -17.56
C SER A 63 9.98 -11.93 -18.74
N TYR A 64 11.30 -12.09 -18.79
CA TYR A 64 12.10 -11.60 -19.92
C TYR A 64 11.65 -12.27 -21.22
N SER A 65 11.37 -11.45 -22.24
CA SER A 65 10.85 -11.90 -23.55
C SER A 65 9.54 -12.69 -23.47
N GLY A 66 8.78 -12.54 -22.38
CA GLY A 66 7.49 -13.19 -22.17
C GLY A 66 6.38 -12.19 -21.85
N GLY A 67 5.29 -12.71 -21.27
CA GLY A 67 4.16 -11.90 -20.83
C GLY A 67 4.60 -10.82 -19.84
N GLN A 68 4.09 -9.60 -20.03
CA GLN A 68 4.25 -8.50 -19.09
C GLN A 68 2.92 -8.22 -18.42
N PHE A 69 2.96 -8.03 -17.11
CA PHE A 69 1.79 -7.80 -16.28
C PHE A 69 2.05 -6.61 -15.36
N ASP A 70 0.99 -5.85 -15.10
CA ASP A 70 0.97 -4.73 -14.18
C ASP A 70 -0.18 -4.88 -13.17
N ILE A 71 -0.14 -4.06 -12.12
CA ILE A 71 -1.26 -3.88 -11.21
C ILE A 71 -1.67 -2.41 -11.24
N SER A 72 -2.98 -2.16 -11.29
CA SER A 72 -3.52 -0.80 -11.18
C SER A 72 -3.97 -0.57 -9.75
N LEU A 73 -3.49 0.51 -9.14
CA LEU A 73 -3.85 0.90 -7.78
C LEU A 73 -4.34 2.35 -7.80
N LEU A 74 -5.36 2.63 -6.99
CA LEU A 74 -5.83 3.98 -6.75
C LEU A 74 -5.93 4.22 -5.25
N ILE A 75 -5.28 5.28 -4.79
CA ILE A 75 -5.48 5.83 -3.45
C ILE A 75 -6.22 7.15 -3.61
N TRP A 76 -7.34 7.29 -2.93
CA TRP A 76 -8.16 8.49 -2.98
C TRP A 76 -8.74 8.82 -1.62
N LYS A 77 -8.98 10.11 -1.38
CA LYS A 77 -9.56 10.57 -0.13
C LYS A 77 -11.07 10.68 -0.26
N ASP A 78 -11.79 10.03 0.65
CA ASP A 78 -13.24 10.10 0.70
C ASP A 78 -13.71 11.50 1.16
N PRO A 79 -14.41 12.26 0.31
CA PRO A 79 -14.87 13.60 0.68
C PRO A 79 -15.98 13.59 1.73
N LYS A 80 -16.63 12.45 2.00
CA LYS A 80 -17.72 12.34 2.98
C LYS A 80 -17.22 11.96 4.37
N HIS A 81 -16.37 10.93 4.48
CA HIS A 81 -15.90 10.41 5.77
C HIS A 81 -14.42 10.73 6.05
N GLY A 82 -13.68 11.26 5.08
CA GLY A 82 -12.28 11.68 5.22
C GLY A 82 -11.25 10.55 5.17
N ASN A 83 -11.67 9.29 5.14
CA ASN A 83 -10.75 8.14 5.08
C ASN A 83 -10.03 8.07 3.73
N TRP A 84 -8.80 7.56 3.73
CA TRP A 84 -8.06 7.27 2.52
C TRP A 84 -8.37 5.86 2.06
N TRP A 85 -8.94 5.71 0.88
CA TRP A 85 -9.33 4.41 0.33
C TRP A 85 -8.28 3.86 -0.63
N LEU A 86 -8.09 2.55 -0.57
CA LEU A 86 -7.29 1.77 -1.51
C LEU A 86 -8.20 0.95 -2.41
N GLU A 87 -8.02 1.13 -3.71
CA GLU A 87 -8.68 0.38 -4.76
C GLU A 87 -7.65 -0.40 -5.59
N PHE A 88 -8.01 -1.63 -5.96
CA PHE A 88 -7.22 -2.50 -6.82
C PHE A 88 -7.95 -2.75 -8.15
N GLY A 89 -7.24 -2.61 -9.26
CA GLY A 89 -7.77 -2.83 -10.60
C GLY A 89 -8.88 -1.84 -10.95
N SER A 90 -10.04 -2.35 -11.35
CA SER A 90 -11.19 -1.56 -11.78
C SER A 90 -12.32 -1.62 -10.74
N GLY A 91 -12.23 -0.79 -9.70
CA GLY A 91 -13.30 -0.60 -8.72
C GLY A 91 -13.30 -1.52 -7.51
N ILE A 92 -12.31 -2.42 -7.34
CA ILE A 92 -12.27 -3.30 -6.17
C ILE A 92 -11.71 -2.53 -4.98
N LEU A 93 -12.60 -2.00 -4.14
CA LEU A 93 -12.20 -1.43 -2.85
C LEU A 93 -11.60 -2.54 -1.97
N VAL A 94 -10.33 -2.37 -1.60
CA VAL A 94 -9.61 -3.31 -0.73
C VAL A 94 -9.86 -2.96 0.73
N GLY A 95 -9.78 -1.67 1.05
CA GLY A 95 -9.88 -1.16 2.41
C GLY A 95 -9.50 0.31 2.48
N TYR A 96 -9.33 0.81 3.70
CA TYR A 96 -9.01 2.21 3.93
C TYR A 96 -8.10 2.43 5.14
N TRP A 97 -7.38 3.56 5.13
CA TRP A 97 -6.73 4.12 6.31
C TRP A 97 -7.64 5.18 6.93
N PRO A 98 -7.99 5.06 8.22
CA PRO A 98 -8.76 6.06 8.93
C PRO A 98 -8.08 7.43 8.93
N SER A 99 -8.85 8.50 8.76
CA SER A 99 -8.33 9.87 8.72
C SER A 99 -7.62 10.31 10.00
N PHE A 100 -8.04 9.79 11.16
CA PHE A 100 -7.46 10.13 12.46
C PHE A 100 -6.01 9.69 12.63
N LEU A 101 -5.50 8.80 11.77
CA LEU A 101 -4.10 8.41 11.79
C LEU A 101 -3.18 9.55 11.38
N PHE A 102 -3.69 10.53 10.64
CA PHE A 102 -2.86 11.51 9.95
C PHE A 102 -3.13 12.94 10.42
N THR A 103 -2.06 13.70 10.55
CA THR A 103 -2.04 15.14 10.79
C THR A 103 -1.98 15.89 9.45
N HIS A 104 -0.97 15.60 8.63
CA HIS A 104 -0.69 16.27 7.36
C HIS A 104 -1.49 15.71 6.18
N LEU A 105 -1.91 14.46 6.22
CA LEU A 105 -2.83 13.87 5.22
C LEU A 105 -4.30 13.96 5.66
N GLN A 106 -4.61 14.77 6.67
CA GLN A 106 -5.97 14.87 7.21
C GLN A 106 -6.97 15.46 6.20
N ASP A 107 -6.54 16.39 5.35
CA ASP A 107 -7.39 17.09 4.38
C ASP A 107 -7.07 16.72 2.92
N HIS A 108 -5.80 16.75 2.52
CA HIS A 108 -5.38 16.38 1.17
C HIS A 108 -3.90 15.93 1.15
N ALA A 109 -3.45 15.38 0.02
CA ALA A 109 -2.03 15.11 -0.20
C ALA A 109 -1.38 16.32 -0.87
N SER A 110 -0.23 16.75 -0.37
CA SER A 110 0.57 17.83 -0.95
C SER A 110 1.58 17.33 -2.00
N MET A 111 1.88 16.04 -2.00
CA MET A 111 2.82 15.40 -2.91
C MET A 111 2.36 13.98 -3.25
N VAL A 112 2.58 13.57 -4.50
CA VAL A 112 2.39 12.20 -4.97
C VAL A 112 3.65 11.78 -5.70
N GLN A 113 4.15 10.59 -5.39
CA GLN A 113 5.36 10.03 -6.00
C GLN A 113 5.09 8.62 -6.51
N PHE A 114 5.75 8.27 -7.61
CA PHE A 114 5.72 6.92 -8.20
C PHE A 114 7.15 6.54 -8.53
N GLY A 115 7.54 5.32 -8.22
CA GLY A 115 8.90 4.85 -8.44
C GLY A 115 9.14 3.46 -7.88
N GLY A 116 10.39 3.11 -7.73
CA GLY A 116 10.84 1.89 -7.08
C GLY A 116 12.08 2.15 -6.25
N GLU A 117 12.26 1.35 -5.21
CA GLU A 117 13.41 1.38 -4.32
C GLU A 117 14.08 0.01 -4.31
N ILE A 118 15.41 -0.01 -4.24
CA ILE A 118 16.19 -1.21 -4.02
C ILE A 118 17.12 -0.92 -2.86
N VAL A 119 16.99 -1.70 -1.79
CA VAL A 119 17.92 -1.68 -0.66
C VAL A 119 18.84 -2.88 -0.81
N ASN A 120 20.14 -2.61 -0.88
CA ASN A 120 21.16 -3.64 -0.81
C ASN A 120 21.77 -3.62 0.60
N SER A 121 21.83 -4.78 1.24
CA SER A 121 22.44 -4.96 2.57
C SER A 121 23.89 -5.41 2.46
#